data_AF-A0A224XPR5-F1
#
_entry.id   AF-A0A224XPR5-F1
#
_cell.length_a   1.000
_cell.length_b   1.000
_cell.length_c   1.000
_cell.angle_alpha   90.00
_cell.angle_beta   90.00
_cell.angle_gamma   90.00
#
_symmetry.space_group_name_H-M   'P 1'
#
loop_
_entity.id
_entity.type
_entity.pdbx_description
1 polymer ?
#
loop_
_entity_poly.entity_id
_entity_poly.type
_entity_poly.pdbx_seq_one_letter_code
_entity_poly.pdbx_strand_id
1 'polypeptide(L)'
;RKSNLILVFDGGTVVILEQYGGKTVYMPLNSIRNALVSPDFVVITDYFDCYSSIFDTDKIMNLPVKGVLGFCTIPEQKHVILTSTKHRALYAIDLNAKIASNIFKMPEKGIFDEFLRRNKYLQQLNKQIEETDNYINALSYSLNSSLMKFSYSAQVVLIAGQLHTFRIIVKSENPGIIFQKTIWKLHLSLFTQDCCFTFVRNLEHDLTVDNPFVDFLSIECSGNYWDYHVDADLICYIGKDKYRPNVNIGSILMDISHFIQSASSLKLYQSHVERDVNINEILENINSRYAKQNQNINVRKSEEKSLCSFEVPINEDLASDCVVKKLLTNSRALWRASEWEDTCKKAKFQILIAGNLFNIEIRKGSLIIAGKHVESCHSLKIAVIELLNKNFTLNIDNTLRFKVEELLKSLELVQFNNDDNDTIKRAKTLTIYKQLKENIIFSLTGVKMNLTADLFENKNILQE
;
A
#
# COMPACT_ATOMS: atom_id res chain seq x y z
N ARG A 1 -5.53 -68.43 36.41
CA ARG A 1 -4.82 -68.42 35.11
C ARG A 1 -3.72 -69.48 35.21
N LYS A 2 -3.74 -70.50 34.34
CA LYS A 2 -2.61 -71.45 34.25
C LYS A 2 -1.46 -70.67 33.62
N SER A 3 -0.38 -70.46 34.35
CA SER A 3 0.82 -69.81 33.83
C SER A 3 1.78 -70.91 33.39
N ASN A 4 1.79 -71.20 32.09
CA ASN A 4 2.77 -72.11 31.52
C ASN A 4 4.10 -71.36 31.33
N LEU A 5 5.22 -72.00 31.68
CA LEU A 5 6.54 -71.47 31.36
C LEU A 5 6.91 -71.95 29.95
N ILE A 6 7.08 -71.02 29.02
CA ILE A 6 7.44 -71.32 27.63
C ILE A 6 8.91 -70.92 27.41
N LEU A 7 9.73 -71.89 27.04
CA LEU A 7 11.15 -71.73 26.75
C LEU A 7 11.39 -71.93 25.26
N VAL A 8 12.06 -70.98 24.62
CA VAL A 8 12.43 -71.04 23.21
C VAL A 8 13.95 -71.17 23.13
N PHE A 9 14.43 -72.26 22.55
CA PHE A 9 15.86 -72.56 22.40
C PHE A 9 16.35 -72.18 21.00
N ASP A 10 17.62 -71.77 20.91
CA ASP A 10 18.25 -71.30 19.66
C ASP A 10 18.10 -72.30 18.49
N GLY A 11 18.13 -73.60 18.77
CA GLY A 11 17.96 -74.66 17.76
C GLY A 11 16.51 -74.98 17.38
N GLY A 12 15.57 -74.03 17.44
CA GLY A 12 14.19 -74.25 16.97
C GLY A 12 13.27 -74.98 17.94
N THR A 13 13.79 -75.46 19.07
CA THR A 13 13.01 -76.24 20.04
C THR A 13 12.24 -75.30 20.97
N VAL A 14 10.94 -75.54 21.13
CA VAL A 14 10.06 -74.81 22.06
C VAL A 14 9.52 -75.77 23.10
N VAL A 15 9.78 -75.51 24.37
CA VAL A 15 9.34 -76.33 25.50
C VAL A 15 8.30 -75.56 26.30
N ILE A 16 7.14 -76.17 26.50
CA ILE A 16 6.01 -75.64 27.26
C ILE A 16 5.92 -76.47 28.54
N LEU A 17 6.29 -75.88 29.67
CA LEU A 17 6.23 -76.53 30.97
C LEU A 17 4.89 -76.21 31.63
N GLU A 18 4.13 -77.27 31.90
CA GLU A 18 2.84 -77.24 32.58
C GLU A 18 2.98 -77.82 34.01
N GLN A 19 1.94 -77.65 34.82
CA GLN A 19 1.95 -78.07 36.23
C GLN A 19 2.16 -79.58 36.43
N TYR A 20 1.81 -80.41 35.44
CA TYR A 20 1.82 -81.88 35.54
C TYR A 20 2.56 -82.56 34.37
N GLY A 21 3.38 -81.83 33.62
CA GLY A 21 4.10 -82.35 32.46
C GLY A 21 4.66 -81.25 31.56
N GLY A 22 5.34 -81.63 30.48
CA GLY A 22 5.87 -80.70 29.50
C GLY A 22 5.59 -81.15 28.07
N LYS A 23 5.38 -80.18 27.18
CA LYS A 23 5.19 -80.40 25.75
C LYS A 23 6.35 -79.78 24.97
N THR A 24 6.83 -80.46 23.94
CA THR A 24 7.92 -79.97 23.09
C THR A 24 7.44 -79.83 21.65
N VAL A 25 7.68 -78.67 21.04
CA VAL A 25 7.40 -78.38 19.63
C VAL A 25 8.74 -78.10 18.94
N TYR A 26 8.99 -78.77 17.81
CA TYR A 26 10.22 -78.62 17.04
C TYR A 26 9.97 -77.76 15.81
N MET A 27 10.40 -76.51 15.86
CA MET A 27 10.33 -75.62 14.71
C MET A 27 11.51 -75.83 13.77
N PRO A 28 11.33 -75.70 12.45
CA PRO A 28 12.34 -76.00 11.44
C PRO A 28 13.37 -74.85 11.28
N LEU A 29 13.96 -74.37 12.38
CA LEU A 29 15.00 -73.34 12.39
C LEU A 29 16.17 -73.77 13.25
N ASN A 30 17.40 -73.60 12.75
CA ASN A 30 18.62 -74.01 13.45
C ASN A 30 19.29 -72.89 14.28
N SER A 31 18.89 -71.63 14.09
CA SER A 31 19.37 -70.49 14.90
C SER A 31 18.31 -69.39 14.99
N ILE A 32 17.59 -69.35 16.10
CA ILE A 32 16.54 -68.37 16.35
C ILE A 32 17.18 -67.03 16.71
N ARG A 33 16.76 -65.98 16.00
CA ARG A 33 17.23 -64.61 16.22
C ARG A 33 16.26 -63.76 17.00
N ASN A 34 14.97 -64.04 16.86
CA ASN A 34 13.94 -63.39 17.64
C ASN A 34 12.73 -64.32 17.81
N ALA A 35 12.03 -64.17 18.92
CA ALA A 35 10.84 -64.94 19.25
C ALA A 35 9.78 -64.06 19.93
N LEU A 36 8.53 -64.24 19.54
CA LEU A 36 7.36 -63.73 20.23
C LEU A 36 6.65 -64.89 20.91
N VAL A 37 6.50 -64.79 22.22
CA VAL A 37 5.85 -65.80 23.05
C VAL A 37 4.54 -65.22 23.59
N SER A 38 3.44 -65.91 23.33
CA SER A 38 2.10 -65.64 23.83
C SER A 38 1.56 -66.90 24.53
N PRO A 39 0.54 -66.82 25.40
CA PRO A 39 -0.02 -68.03 26.04
C PRO A 39 -0.53 -69.08 25.05
N ASP A 40 -0.96 -68.66 23.86
CA ASP A 40 -1.66 -69.53 22.90
C ASP A 40 -0.78 -69.92 21.69
N PHE A 41 0.32 -69.19 21.47
CA PHE A 41 1.17 -69.38 20.29
C PHE A 41 2.60 -68.91 20.52
N VAL A 42 3.49 -69.36 19.63
CA VAL A 42 4.86 -68.87 19.51
C VAL A 42 5.14 -68.53 18.05
N VAL A 43 5.87 -67.43 17.82
CA VAL A 43 6.40 -67.04 16.51
C VAL A 43 7.90 -66.85 16.62
N ILE A 44 8.66 -67.42 15.68
CA ILE A 44 10.12 -67.38 15.68
C ILE A 44 10.64 -66.99 14.30
N THR A 45 11.83 -66.39 14.26
CA THR A 45 12.55 -66.09 13.01
C THR A 45 14.04 -66.21 13.19
N ASP A 46 14.73 -66.59 12.11
CA ASP A 46 16.19 -66.57 11.97
C ASP A 46 16.70 -65.37 11.12
N TYR A 47 15.81 -64.39 10.90
CA TYR A 47 15.90 -63.30 9.91
C TYR A 47 15.59 -63.68 8.46
N PHE A 48 15.65 -64.94 8.06
CA PHE A 48 15.39 -65.34 6.67
C PHE A 48 13.96 -65.84 6.51
N ASP A 49 13.59 -66.80 7.35
CA ASP A 49 12.26 -67.39 7.40
C ASP A 49 11.59 -67.11 8.75
N CYS A 50 10.27 -67.28 8.79
CA CYS A 50 9.46 -66.94 9.95
C CYS A 50 8.41 -68.04 10.14
N TYR A 51 8.38 -68.64 11.32
CA TYR A 51 7.48 -69.75 11.63
C TYR A 51 6.62 -69.42 12.83
N SER A 52 5.38 -69.90 12.80
CA SER A 52 4.44 -69.80 13.91
C SER A 52 3.91 -71.18 14.28
N SER A 53 3.58 -71.38 15.55
CA SER A 53 2.84 -72.55 16.00
C SER A 53 1.84 -72.16 17.08
N ILE A 54 0.65 -72.74 16.96
CA ILE A 54 -0.44 -72.61 17.94
C ILE A 54 -0.42 -73.88 18.78
N PHE A 55 -0.22 -73.72 20.09
CA PHE A 55 0.08 -74.85 20.99
C PHE A 55 -1.03 -75.90 21.08
N ASP A 56 -2.28 -75.50 20.87
CA ASP A 56 -3.43 -76.42 20.87
C ASP A 56 -3.46 -77.37 19.66
N THR A 57 -2.80 -77.00 18.56
CA THR A 57 -2.92 -77.73 17.28
C THR A 57 -1.65 -78.45 16.84
N ASP A 58 -0.50 -78.15 17.46
CA ASP A 58 0.84 -78.61 17.04
C ASP A 58 1.18 -78.37 15.57
N LYS A 59 0.41 -77.51 14.91
CA LYS A 59 0.67 -77.12 13.53
C LYS A 59 1.76 -76.08 13.52
N ILE A 60 2.74 -76.30 12.67
CA ILE A 60 3.78 -75.34 12.36
C ILE A 60 3.44 -74.72 11.02
N MET A 61 3.36 -73.40 10.98
CA MET A 61 3.01 -72.62 9.80
C MET A 61 4.16 -71.70 9.43
N ASN A 62 4.65 -71.82 8.19
CA ASN A 62 5.57 -70.86 7.61
C ASN A 62 4.81 -69.58 7.27
N LEU A 63 5.24 -68.46 7.84
CA LEU A 63 4.65 -67.16 7.58
C LEU A 63 5.25 -66.57 6.30
N PRO A 64 4.43 -65.96 5.42
CA PRO A 64 4.88 -65.43 4.14
C PRO A 64 5.62 -64.09 4.28
N VAL A 65 6.51 -63.94 5.27
CA VAL A 65 7.30 -62.74 5.53
C VAL A 65 8.75 -63.14 5.83
N LYS A 66 9.68 -62.50 5.14
CA LYS A 66 11.13 -62.70 5.29
C LYS A 66 11.79 -61.46 5.86
N GLY A 67 13.00 -61.59 6.39
CA GLY A 67 13.76 -60.44 6.87
C GLY A 67 13.31 -59.91 8.23
N VAL A 68 12.54 -60.67 9.02
CA VAL A 68 11.89 -60.16 10.24
C VAL A 68 12.90 -59.86 11.33
N LEU A 69 12.92 -58.62 11.83
CA LEU A 69 13.77 -58.15 12.91
C LEU A 69 13.09 -58.21 14.28
N GLY A 70 11.78 -58.02 14.34
CA GLY A 70 11.03 -58.00 15.59
C GLY A 70 9.54 -58.16 15.42
N PHE A 71 8.88 -58.45 16.53
CA PHE A 71 7.47 -58.79 16.63
C PHE A 71 6.79 -57.95 17.72
N CYS A 72 5.49 -57.68 17.56
CA CYS A 72 4.66 -57.13 18.61
C CYS A 72 3.21 -57.62 18.44
N THR A 73 2.52 -57.89 19.54
CA THR A 73 1.08 -58.18 19.55
C THR A 73 0.26 -56.91 19.66
N ILE A 74 -0.91 -56.88 19.04
CA ILE A 74 -1.89 -55.82 19.29
C ILE A 74 -2.70 -56.20 20.55
N PRO A 75 -2.75 -55.36 21.61
CA PRO A 75 -3.39 -55.71 22.88
C PRO A 75 -4.85 -56.21 22.75
N GLU A 76 -5.61 -55.63 21.83
CA GLU A 76 -7.02 -55.95 21.58
C GLU A 76 -7.21 -57.08 20.55
N GLN A 77 -6.17 -57.43 19.78
CA GLN A 77 -6.21 -58.41 18.70
C GLN A 77 -5.00 -59.35 18.80
N LYS A 78 -4.99 -60.23 19.80
CA LYS A 78 -3.84 -61.12 20.07
C LYS A 78 -3.49 -62.08 18.92
N HIS A 79 -4.44 -62.38 18.03
CA HIS A 79 -4.22 -63.20 16.84
C HIS A 79 -3.50 -62.43 15.72
N VAL A 80 -3.41 -61.10 15.81
CA VAL A 80 -2.71 -60.24 14.86
C VAL A 80 -1.35 -59.84 15.42
N ILE A 81 -0.30 -60.11 14.64
CA ILE A 81 1.08 -59.81 14.98
C ILE A 81 1.63 -58.77 14.01
N LEU A 82 2.23 -57.73 14.57
CA LEU A 82 3.01 -56.75 13.82
C LEU A 82 4.46 -57.23 13.71
N THR A 83 4.98 -57.30 12.49
CA THR A 83 6.35 -57.73 12.18
C THR A 83 7.13 -56.61 11.50
N SER A 84 8.28 -56.23 12.09
CA SER A 84 9.21 -55.28 11.47
C SER A 84 10.30 -56.04 10.71
N THR A 85 10.76 -55.51 9.58
CA THR A 85 11.69 -56.21 8.68
C THR A 85 12.94 -55.41 8.35
N LYS A 86 14.01 -56.09 7.89
CA LYS A 86 15.31 -55.51 7.51
C LYS A 86 15.19 -54.44 6.42
N HIS A 87 14.22 -54.56 5.52
CA HIS A 87 13.92 -53.55 4.49
C HIS A 87 13.02 -52.41 4.98
N ARG A 88 12.94 -52.20 6.31
CA ARG A 88 12.22 -51.09 6.95
C ARG A 88 10.71 -51.09 6.68
N ALA A 89 10.11 -52.26 6.47
CA ALA A 89 8.65 -52.40 6.39
C ALA A 89 8.06 -53.00 7.68
N LEU A 90 6.78 -52.68 7.93
CA LEU A 90 5.96 -53.22 9.00
C LEU A 90 4.78 -53.98 8.37
N TYR A 91 4.57 -55.24 8.74
CA TYR A 91 3.44 -56.05 8.27
C TYR A 91 2.56 -56.49 9.44
N ALA A 92 1.25 -56.53 9.23
CA ALA A 92 0.29 -57.15 10.15
C ALA A 92 -0.08 -58.55 9.63
N ILE A 93 0.12 -59.57 10.47
CA ILE A 93 -0.13 -60.97 10.13
C ILE A 93 -1.22 -61.51 11.06
N ASP A 94 -2.33 -61.95 10.49
CA ASP A 94 -3.38 -62.68 11.21
C ASP A 94 -3.06 -64.18 11.23
N LEU A 95 -2.81 -64.73 12.43
CA LEU A 95 -2.50 -66.14 12.62
C LEU A 95 -3.71 -67.08 12.40
N ASN A 96 -4.93 -66.57 12.45
CA ASN A 96 -6.15 -67.34 12.22
C ASN A 96 -6.56 -67.41 10.75
N ALA A 97 -6.03 -66.52 9.91
CA ALA A 97 -6.32 -66.52 8.49
C ALA A 97 -5.78 -67.81 7.85
N LYS A 98 -6.59 -68.48 7.03
CA LYS A 98 -6.10 -69.59 6.19
C LYS A 98 -5.08 -69.00 5.21
N ILE A 99 -3.79 -69.16 5.51
CA ILE A 99 -2.71 -68.77 4.61
C ILE A 99 -2.75 -69.72 3.42
N ALA A 100 -3.54 -69.37 2.40
CA ALA A 100 -3.44 -70.01 1.10
C ALA A 100 -2.01 -69.84 0.62
N SER A 101 -1.41 -70.92 0.13
CA SER A 101 -0.05 -70.97 -0.42
C SER A 101 0.05 -70.13 -1.70
N ASN A 102 -0.12 -68.83 -1.58
CA ASN A 102 -0.03 -67.87 -2.67
C ASN A 102 1.20 -67.00 -2.42
N ILE A 103 2.03 -66.94 -3.44
CA ILE A 103 3.26 -66.15 -3.54
C ILE A 103 3.00 -64.75 -2.97
N PHE A 104 3.68 -64.44 -1.86
CA PHE A 104 3.70 -63.10 -1.31
C PHE A 104 4.30 -62.15 -2.35
N LYS A 105 3.46 -61.28 -2.92
CA LYS A 105 3.92 -60.20 -3.78
C LYS A 105 4.03 -58.95 -2.91
N MET A 106 5.25 -58.44 -2.76
CA MET A 106 5.47 -57.18 -2.06
C MET A 106 4.60 -56.09 -2.69
N PRO A 107 3.91 -55.25 -1.88
CA PRO A 107 3.34 -54.02 -2.41
C PRO A 107 4.46 -53.17 -3.01
N GLU A 108 4.22 -52.58 -4.18
CA GLU A 108 5.22 -51.83 -4.95
C GLU A 108 5.76 -50.57 -4.23
N LYS A 109 5.10 -50.15 -3.13
CA LYS A 109 5.46 -48.97 -2.34
C LYS A 109 5.37 -49.30 -0.85
N GLY A 110 6.37 -48.85 -0.09
CA GLY A 110 6.37 -48.98 1.36
C GLY A 110 5.33 -48.06 2.00
N ILE A 111 4.76 -48.48 3.13
CA ILE A 111 3.80 -47.69 3.91
C ILE A 111 4.39 -46.32 4.30
N PHE A 112 5.69 -46.24 4.59
CA PHE A 112 6.38 -44.98 4.88
C PHE A 112 6.41 -44.02 3.68
N ASP A 113 6.62 -44.52 2.46
CA ASP A 113 6.60 -43.69 1.25
C ASP A 113 5.19 -43.15 0.98
N GLU A 114 4.17 -43.97 1.26
CA GLU A 114 2.78 -43.54 1.18
C GLU A 114 2.45 -42.47 2.24
N PHE A 115 2.92 -42.62 3.47
CA PHE A 115 2.78 -41.60 4.52
C PHE A 115 3.48 -40.29 4.14
N LEU A 116 4.71 -40.33 3.63
CA LEU A 116 5.43 -39.14 3.17
C LEU A 116 4.70 -38.44 2.02
N ARG A 117 4.17 -39.20 1.06
CA ARG A 117 3.38 -38.67 -0.04
C ARG A 117 2.10 -38.00 0.46
N ARG A 118 1.35 -38.67 1.34
CA ARG A 118 0.11 -38.12 1.93
C ARG A 118 0.40 -36.86 2.77
N ASN A 119 1.50 -36.83 3.52
CA ASN A 119 1.89 -35.65 4.29
C ASN A 119 2.22 -34.46 3.38
N LYS A 120 3.01 -34.67 2.31
CA LYS A 120 3.27 -33.62 1.30
C LYS A 120 1.97 -33.10 0.67
N TYR A 121 1.04 -34.00 0.37
CA TYR A 121 -0.27 -33.62 -0.16
C TYR A 121 -1.08 -32.78 0.85
N LEU A 122 -1.11 -33.17 2.12
CA LEU A 122 -1.78 -32.40 3.17
C LEU A 122 -1.15 -31.01 3.37
N GLN A 123 0.18 -30.90 3.28
CA GLN A 123 0.86 -29.59 3.33
C GLN A 123 0.46 -28.70 2.15
N GLN A 124 0.37 -29.27 0.94
CA GLN A 124 -0.10 -28.54 -0.23
C GLN A 124 -1.56 -28.10 -0.08
N LEU A 125 -2.42 -28.98 0.44
CA LEU A 125 -3.84 -28.70 0.65
C LEU A 125 -4.03 -27.63 1.72
N ASN A 126 -3.29 -27.67 2.83
CA ASN A 126 -3.29 -26.61 3.85
C ASN A 126 -2.88 -25.27 3.26
N LYS A 127 -1.84 -25.23 2.43
CA LYS A 127 -1.41 -24.00 1.75
C LYS A 127 -2.50 -23.45 0.82
N GLN A 128 -3.21 -24.32 0.09
CA GLN A 128 -4.32 -23.91 -0.77
C GLN A 128 -5.51 -23.36 0.01
N ILE A 129 -5.83 -23.95 1.16
CA ILE A 129 -6.87 -23.44 2.07
C ILE A 129 -6.48 -22.05 2.56
N GLU A 130 -5.24 -21.89 3.05
CA GLU A 130 -4.74 -20.59 3.54
C GLU A 130 -4.77 -19.51 2.45
N GLU A 131 -4.34 -19.83 1.22
CA GLU A 131 -4.43 -18.90 0.08
C GLU A 131 -5.89 -18.51 -0.23
N THR A 132 -6.83 -19.45 -0.08
CA THR A 132 -8.26 -19.22 -0.33
C THR A 132 -8.88 -18.34 0.76
N ASP A 133 -8.59 -18.63 2.04
CA ASP A 133 -9.06 -17.85 3.18
C ASP A 133 -8.54 -16.41 3.10
N ASN A 134 -7.26 -16.23 2.79
CA ASN A 134 -6.67 -14.91 2.61
C ASN A 134 -7.30 -14.13 1.43
N TYR A 135 -7.63 -14.82 0.34
CA TYR A 135 -8.34 -14.20 -0.79
C TYR A 135 -9.77 -13.78 -0.43
N ILE A 136 -10.50 -14.61 0.32
CA ILE A 136 -11.86 -14.29 0.81
C ILE A 136 -11.81 -13.08 1.76
N ASN A 137 -10.84 -13.05 2.68
CA ASN A 137 -10.62 -11.90 3.57
C ASN A 137 -10.32 -10.63 2.76
N ALA A 138 -9.47 -10.72 1.74
CA ALA A 138 -9.16 -9.59 0.88
C ALA A 138 -10.37 -9.08 0.09
N LEU A 139 -11.21 -9.98 -0.42
CA LEU A 139 -12.50 -9.62 -1.04
C LEU A 139 -13.42 -8.92 -0.04
N SER A 140 -13.52 -9.43 1.20
CA SER A 140 -14.32 -8.81 2.25
C SER A 140 -13.84 -7.38 2.55
N TYR A 141 -12.52 -7.16 2.61
CA TYR A 141 -11.97 -5.82 2.83
C TYR A 141 -12.24 -4.88 1.66
N SER A 142 -12.14 -5.38 0.43
CA SER A 142 -12.44 -4.60 -0.78
C SER A 142 -13.91 -4.20 -0.87
N LEU A 143 -14.83 -5.14 -0.59
CA LEU A 143 -16.27 -4.87 -0.54
C LEU A 143 -16.65 -3.87 0.57
N ASN A 144 -15.92 -3.89 1.68
CA ASN A 144 -16.09 -2.95 2.80
C ASN A 144 -15.11 -1.77 2.75
N SER A 145 -14.56 -1.45 1.57
CA SER A 145 -13.53 -0.39 1.43
C SER A 145 -13.97 0.96 1.96
N SER A 146 -15.25 1.32 1.85
CA SER A 146 -15.81 2.57 2.40
C SER A 146 -15.80 2.65 3.92
N LEU A 147 -15.70 1.51 4.61
CA LEU A 147 -15.60 1.43 6.07
C LEU A 147 -14.14 1.40 6.55
N MET A 148 -13.20 1.08 5.66
CA MET A 148 -11.78 1.02 5.97
C MET A 148 -11.22 2.43 6.09
N LYS A 149 -10.60 2.73 7.23
CA LYS A 149 -10.00 4.03 7.50
C LYS A 149 -8.49 3.97 7.41
N PHE A 150 -7.92 4.95 6.73
CA PHE A 150 -6.48 5.11 6.63
C PHE A 150 -6.10 6.57 6.88
N SER A 151 -4.98 6.77 7.56
CA SER A 151 -4.27 8.05 7.53
C SER A 151 -3.28 8.01 6.39
N TYR A 152 -3.43 8.93 5.46
CA TYR A 152 -2.59 9.04 4.28
C TYR A 152 -1.97 10.44 4.24
N SER A 153 -0.65 10.51 4.09
CA SER A 153 0.09 11.74 3.95
C SER A 153 1.12 11.60 2.85
N ALA A 154 1.22 12.64 2.02
CA ALA A 154 2.22 12.77 1.00
C ALA A 154 2.89 14.15 1.18
N GLN A 155 4.21 14.18 1.20
CA GLN A 155 4.99 15.39 1.48
C GLN A 155 6.13 15.52 0.48
N VAL A 156 6.32 16.71 -0.09
CA VAL A 156 7.49 16.97 -0.93
C VAL A 156 8.69 17.23 -0.03
N VAL A 157 9.75 16.42 -0.16
CA VAL A 157 10.93 16.49 0.73
C VAL A 157 12.19 16.97 0.02
N LEU A 158 12.24 16.88 -1.32
CA LEU A 158 13.33 17.40 -2.12
C LEU A 158 12.83 17.85 -3.49
N ILE A 159 13.34 18.97 -3.96
CA ILE A 159 13.19 19.44 -5.35
C ILE A 159 14.58 19.87 -5.82
N ALA A 160 15.12 19.16 -6.80
CA ALA A 160 16.42 19.38 -7.41
C ALA A 160 16.27 19.48 -8.94
N GLY A 161 15.98 20.69 -9.43
CA GLY A 161 15.66 20.89 -10.84
C GLY A 161 14.33 20.24 -11.19
N GLN A 162 14.35 19.31 -12.14
CA GLN A 162 13.18 18.52 -12.56
C GLN A 162 12.92 17.28 -11.69
N LEU A 163 13.87 16.93 -10.81
CA LEU A 163 13.75 15.78 -9.92
C LEU A 163 13.04 16.17 -8.62
N HIS A 164 11.87 15.58 -8.39
CA HIS A 164 11.07 15.77 -7.19
C HIS A 164 11.03 14.49 -6.36
N THR A 165 11.29 14.58 -5.06
CA THR A 165 11.15 13.46 -4.13
C THR A 165 9.98 13.69 -3.18
N PHE A 166 9.07 12.72 -3.15
CA PHE A 166 7.90 12.66 -2.30
C PHE A 166 8.12 11.62 -1.21
N ARG A 167 7.79 11.98 0.03
CA ARG A 167 7.65 11.04 1.14
C ARG A 167 6.18 10.68 1.29
N ILE A 168 5.90 9.39 1.19
CA ILE A 168 4.55 8.82 1.31
C ILE A 168 4.46 8.09 2.64
N ILE A 169 3.39 8.35 3.40
CA ILE A 169 3.11 7.71 4.67
C ILE A 169 1.67 7.20 4.62
N VAL A 170 1.48 5.90 4.84
CA VAL A 170 0.17 5.25 4.92
C VAL A 170 0.08 4.50 6.24
N LYS A 171 -0.97 4.77 7.01
CA LYS A 171 -1.25 4.10 8.28
C LYS A 171 -2.68 3.57 8.27
N SER A 172 -2.86 2.29 8.63
CA SER A 172 -4.19 1.73 8.87
C SER A 172 -4.76 2.28 10.17
N GLU A 173 -6.04 2.63 10.19
CA GLU A 173 -6.75 3.04 11.41
C GLU A 173 -7.74 1.96 11.88
N ASN A 174 -7.62 0.73 11.35
CA ASN A 174 -8.56 -0.36 11.59
C ASN A 174 -7.97 -1.38 12.59
N PRO A 175 -8.35 -1.36 13.89
CA PRO A 175 -7.79 -2.24 14.90
C PRO A 175 -8.11 -3.71 14.59
N GLY A 176 -7.12 -4.60 14.76
CA GLY A 176 -7.27 -6.03 14.53
C GLY A 176 -7.25 -6.46 13.06
N ILE A 177 -7.26 -5.52 12.11
CA ILE A 177 -7.09 -5.81 10.68
C ILE A 177 -5.61 -5.75 10.31
N ILE A 178 -5.13 -6.80 9.62
CA ILE A 178 -3.73 -6.94 9.22
C ILE A 178 -3.69 -7.09 7.70
N PHE A 179 -3.08 -6.13 7.02
CA PHE A 179 -2.78 -6.22 5.60
C PHE A 179 -1.40 -6.87 5.43
N GLN A 180 -1.42 -8.19 5.23
CA GLN A 180 -0.21 -9.01 5.13
C GLN A 180 0.67 -8.61 3.94
N LYS A 181 1.97 -8.40 4.19
CA LYS A 181 2.95 -7.95 3.19
C LYS A 181 3.22 -8.93 2.06
N THR A 182 2.95 -10.21 2.31
CA THR A 182 3.10 -11.29 1.33
C THR A 182 2.03 -11.24 0.24
N ILE A 183 0.95 -10.51 0.50
CA ILE A 183 -0.31 -10.58 -0.26
C ILE A 183 -0.66 -9.21 -0.84
N TRP A 184 -0.54 -8.17 -0.02
CA TRP A 184 -0.91 -6.81 -0.38
C TRP A 184 0.28 -6.03 -0.90
N LYS A 185 0.01 -5.23 -1.93
CA LYS A 185 0.95 -4.27 -2.48
C LYS A 185 0.32 -2.90 -2.52
N LEU A 186 1.12 -1.87 -2.27
CA LEU A 186 0.68 -0.50 -2.37
C LEU A 186 0.88 -0.02 -3.81
N HIS A 187 -0.20 0.45 -4.42
CA HIS A 187 -0.20 1.12 -5.70
C HIS A 187 -0.29 2.62 -5.44
N LEU A 188 0.67 3.36 -5.98
CA LEU A 188 0.73 4.81 -5.90
C LEU A 188 0.64 5.36 -7.31
N SER A 189 -0.39 6.14 -7.60
CA SER A 189 -0.57 6.81 -8.88
C SER A 189 -0.43 8.31 -8.67
N LEU A 190 0.49 8.92 -9.40
CA LEU A 190 0.78 10.34 -9.31
C LEU A 190 0.43 10.97 -10.66
N PHE A 191 -0.65 11.74 -10.65
CA PHE A 191 -1.21 12.42 -11.80
C PHE A 191 -0.73 13.87 -11.82
N THR A 192 -0.27 14.30 -12.99
CA THR A 192 -0.08 15.69 -13.37
C THR A 192 -1.01 16.02 -14.52
N GLN A 193 -1.02 17.28 -14.98
CA GLN A 193 -1.79 17.67 -16.16
C GLN A 193 -1.37 16.88 -17.41
N ASP A 194 -0.09 16.52 -17.52
CA ASP A 194 0.49 15.95 -18.74
C ASP A 194 0.86 14.47 -18.63
N CYS A 195 1.01 13.94 -17.41
CA CYS A 195 1.58 12.61 -17.16
C CYS A 195 0.87 11.87 -16.03
N CYS A 196 0.91 10.54 -16.08
CA CYS A 196 0.52 9.67 -14.98
C CYS A 196 1.67 8.70 -14.70
N PHE A 197 2.16 8.71 -13.45
CA PHE A 197 3.19 7.81 -12.97
C PHE A 197 2.59 6.82 -11.99
N THR A 198 2.68 5.52 -12.29
CA THR A 198 2.19 4.47 -11.40
C THR A 198 3.35 3.66 -10.83
N PHE A 199 3.37 3.51 -9.51
CA PHE A 199 4.36 2.75 -8.76
C PHE A 199 3.69 1.61 -8.01
N VAL A 200 4.27 0.42 -8.08
CA VAL A 200 3.86 -0.72 -7.27
C VAL A 200 4.95 -0.98 -6.23
N ARG A 201 4.59 -0.91 -4.95
CA ARG A 201 5.49 -1.09 -3.81
C ARG A 201 5.11 -2.32 -3.01
N ASN A 202 6.10 -3.16 -2.72
CA ASN A 202 5.92 -4.23 -1.75
C ASN A 202 5.99 -3.63 -0.35
N LEU A 203 5.19 -4.14 0.57
CA LEU A 203 5.26 -3.75 1.97
C LEU A 203 6.48 -4.43 2.63
N GLU A 204 7.28 -3.68 3.39
CA GLU A 204 8.44 -4.26 4.10
C GLU A 204 7.99 -5.12 5.30
N HIS A 205 6.87 -4.74 5.89
CA HIS A 205 6.22 -5.31 7.06
C HIS A 205 4.70 -5.32 6.86
N ASP A 206 3.97 -6.10 7.65
CA ASP A 206 2.51 -6.12 7.57
C ASP A 206 1.95 -4.76 7.99
N LEU A 207 1.06 -4.19 7.17
CA LEU A 207 0.46 -2.90 7.46
C LEU A 207 -0.64 -3.08 8.51
N THR A 208 -0.43 -2.45 9.65
CA THR A 208 -1.30 -2.50 10.83
C THR A 208 -1.44 -1.11 11.44
N VAL A 209 -2.22 -0.97 12.52
CA VAL A 209 -2.37 0.32 13.23
C VAL A 209 -1.05 0.80 13.80
N ASP A 210 -0.20 -0.10 14.30
CA ASP A 210 1.04 0.25 14.97
C ASP A 210 2.25 0.30 14.03
N ASN A 211 2.10 -0.17 12.79
CA ASN A 211 3.19 -0.29 11.83
C ASN A 211 2.82 0.37 10.49
N PRO A 212 3.09 1.68 10.34
CA PRO A 212 2.76 2.43 9.13
C PRO A 212 3.79 2.18 8.01
N PHE A 213 3.30 2.18 6.78
CA PHE A 213 4.14 2.18 5.59
C PHE A 213 4.73 3.57 5.37
N VAL A 214 6.04 3.64 5.09
CA VAL A 214 6.75 4.87 4.74
C VAL A 214 7.65 4.59 3.54
N ASP A 215 7.54 5.38 2.47
CA ASP A 215 8.39 5.26 1.28
C ASP A 215 8.77 6.62 0.71
N PHE A 216 9.84 6.65 -0.08
CA PHE A 216 10.33 7.80 -0.80
C PHE A 216 10.28 7.54 -2.31
N LEU A 217 9.49 8.33 -3.02
CA LEU A 217 9.34 8.28 -4.46
C LEU A 217 10.06 9.45 -5.10
N SER A 218 11.02 9.18 -5.99
CA SER A 218 11.65 10.24 -6.80
C SER A 218 11.16 10.16 -8.23
N ILE A 219 10.75 11.30 -8.78
CA ILE A 219 10.15 11.42 -10.10
C ILE A 219 10.83 12.57 -10.83
N GLU A 220 11.24 12.31 -12.06
CA GLU A 220 11.69 13.34 -12.97
C GLU A 220 10.48 13.78 -13.80
N CYS A 221 10.15 15.07 -13.73
CA CYS A 221 8.99 15.63 -14.39
C CYS A 221 9.43 16.83 -15.21
N SER A 222 8.98 16.98 -16.46
CA SER A 222 9.42 18.06 -17.37
C SER A 222 8.32 19.09 -17.69
N GLY A 223 7.26 19.16 -16.87
CA GLY A 223 6.04 19.96 -17.11
C GLY A 223 5.65 20.87 -15.94
N ASN A 224 4.39 21.32 -15.83
CA ASN A 224 3.94 22.19 -14.74
C ASN A 224 4.14 21.53 -13.35
N TYR A 225 5.07 22.08 -12.57
CA TYR A 225 5.72 21.46 -11.41
C TYR A 225 4.99 21.58 -10.07
N TRP A 226 3.75 22.07 -10.04
CA TRP A 226 3.14 22.55 -8.80
C TRP A 226 1.65 22.23 -8.63
N ASP A 227 1.17 21.21 -9.35
CA ASP A 227 -0.18 20.66 -9.17
C ASP A 227 -0.13 19.14 -9.39
N TYR A 228 -0.10 18.39 -8.28
CA TYR A 228 0.00 16.94 -8.28
C TYR A 228 -1.18 16.34 -7.56
N HIS A 229 -1.75 15.30 -8.15
CA HIS A 229 -2.78 14.48 -7.51
C HIS A 229 -2.20 13.08 -7.26
N VAL A 230 -2.12 12.69 -5.99
CA VAL A 230 -1.47 11.44 -5.56
C VAL A 230 -2.51 10.51 -4.97
N ASP A 231 -2.83 9.44 -5.71
CA ASP A 231 -3.74 8.39 -5.31
C ASP A 231 -2.99 7.18 -4.75
N ALA A 232 -3.56 6.57 -3.72
CA ALA A 232 -3.04 5.38 -3.08
C ALA A 232 -4.11 4.28 -2.96
N ASP A 233 -3.75 3.08 -3.40
CA ASP A 233 -4.59 1.89 -3.30
C ASP A 233 -3.79 0.69 -2.77
N LEU A 234 -4.40 -0.13 -1.92
CA LEU A 234 -3.88 -1.47 -1.60
C LEU A 234 -4.50 -2.48 -2.55
N ILE A 235 -3.66 -3.25 -3.24
CA ILE A 235 -4.11 -4.29 -4.18
C ILE A 235 -3.59 -5.65 -3.71
N CYS A 236 -4.50 -6.61 -3.66
CA CYS A 236 -4.20 -8.00 -3.34
C CYS A 236 -3.69 -8.75 -4.57
N TYR A 237 -2.55 -9.43 -4.42
CA TYR A 237 -1.87 -10.20 -5.47
C TYR A 237 -2.01 -11.72 -5.32
N ILE A 238 -3.04 -12.20 -4.63
CA ILE A 238 -3.36 -13.64 -4.55
C ILE A 238 -4.18 -14.06 -5.77
N GLY A 239 -3.84 -15.22 -6.33
CA GLY A 239 -4.57 -15.86 -7.43
C GLY A 239 -4.21 -15.24 -8.79
N LYS A 240 -3.45 -15.99 -9.60
CA LYS A 240 -3.28 -15.63 -11.01
C LYS A 240 -4.64 -15.71 -11.71
N ASP A 241 -4.89 -14.74 -12.60
CA ASP A 241 -6.06 -14.69 -13.48
C ASP A 241 -7.45 -14.53 -12.80
N LYS A 242 -7.47 -14.09 -11.54
CA LYS A 242 -8.70 -13.71 -10.81
C LYS A 242 -8.84 -12.20 -10.70
N TYR A 243 -10.05 -11.74 -10.34
CA TYR A 243 -10.27 -10.36 -9.88
C TYR A 243 -9.29 -10.06 -8.73
N ARG A 244 -8.68 -8.87 -8.75
CA ARG A 244 -7.76 -8.44 -7.71
C ARG A 244 -8.50 -7.53 -6.73
N PRO A 245 -8.78 -7.98 -5.50
CA PRO A 245 -9.37 -7.13 -4.49
C PRO A 245 -8.51 -5.89 -4.28
N ASN A 246 -9.14 -4.71 -4.30
CA ASN A 246 -8.49 -3.44 -4.01
C ASN A 246 -9.19 -2.71 -2.87
N VAL A 247 -8.42 -2.01 -2.07
CA VAL A 247 -8.91 -1.13 -1.00
C VAL A 247 -8.34 0.25 -1.27
N ASN A 248 -9.22 1.22 -1.48
CA ASN A 248 -8.82 2.62 -1.66
C ASN A 248 -8.34 3.17 -0.31
N ILE A 249 -7.13 3.72 -0.29
CA ILE A 249 -6.57 4.40 0.89
C ILE A 249 -7.01 5.85 0.89
N GLY A 250 -6.85 6.53 -0.25
CA GLY A 250 -7.27 7.90 -0.43
C GLY A 250 -6.46 8.63 -1.49
N SER A 251 -6.73 9.92 -1.60
CA SER A 251 -6.08 10.81 -2.56
C SER A 251 -5.64 12.12 -1.91
N ILE A 252 -4.54 12.68 -2.38
CA ILE A 252 -4.00 13.96 -1.91
C ILE A 252 -3.75 14.87 -3.10
N LEU A 253 -4.34 16.05 -3.07
CA LEU A 253 -4.05 17.13 -4.01
C LEU A 253 -2.96 18.03 -3.42
N MET A 254 -1.82 18.13 -4.10
CA MET A 254 -0.72 19.02 -3.77
C MET A 254 -0.72 20.22 -4.72
N ASP A 255 -1.17 21.35 -4.20
CA ASP A 255 -1.05 22.63 -4.89
C ASP A 255 0.37 23.23 -4.77
N ILE A 256 0.52 24.42 -5.35
CA ILE A 256 1.78 25.18 -5.35
C ILE A 256 2.35 25.49 -3.97
N SER A 257 1.55 25.44 -2.89
CA SER A 257 2.04 25.69 -1.53
C SER A 257 2.98 24.59 -1.02
N HIS A 258 2.87 23.38 -1.56
CA HIS A 258 3.71 22.24 -1.20
C HIS A 258 5.12 22.32 -1.81
N PHE A 259 5.31 23.15 -2.84
CA PHE A 259 6.54 23.25 -3.63
C PHE A 259 7.38 24.50 -3.29
N ILE A 260 7.01 25.24 -2.25
CA ILE A 260 7.70 26.46 -1.86
C ILE A 260 9.05 26.12 -1.21
N GLN A 261 10.14 26.57 -1.83
CA GLN A 261 11.50 26.43 -1.32
C GLN A 261 12.08 27.77 -0.86
N SER A 262 13.14 27.68 -0.06
CA SER A 262 14.00 28.82 0.23
C SER A 262 14.67 29.37 -1.04
N ALA A 263 14.83 30.69 -1.13
CA ALA A 263 15.56 31.32 -2.23
C ALA A 263 17.02 30.82 -2.34
N SER A 264 17.61 30.33 -1.24
CA SER A 264 18.96 29.74 -1.24
C SER A 264 19.05 28.45 -2.09
N SER A 265 17.93 27.74 -2.26
CA SER A 265 17.82 26.50 -3.05
C SER A 265 17.97 26.71 -4.56
N LEU A 266 17.99 27.97 -5.03
CA LEU A 266 18.12 28.27 -6.46
C LEU A 266 19.40 27.67 -7.07
N LYS A 267 20.50 27.63 -6.31
CA LYS A 267 21.75 27.03 -6.78
C LYS A 267 21.61 25.53 -7.02
N LEU A 268 20.90 24.84 -6.13
CA LEU A 268 20.62 23.40 -6.24
C LEU A 268 19.70 23.12 -7.43
N TYR A 269 18.73 23.99 -7.66
CA TYR A 269 17.87 23.92 -8.85
C TYR A 269 18.68 24.08 -10.14
N GLN A 270 19.49 25.13 -10.24
CA GLN A 270 20.29 25.43 -11.43
C GLN A 270 21.36 24.39 -11.76
N SER A 271 21.85 23.62 -10.79
CA SER A 271 22.82 22.55 -11.05
C SER A 271 22.20 21.27 -11.61
N HIS A 272 20.88 21.12 -11.52
CA HIS A 272 20.13 19.92 -11.92
C HIS A 272 19.14 20.19 -13.05
N VAL A 273 19.23 21.37 -13.67
CA VAL A 273 18.56 21.67 -14.93
C VAL A 273 19.65 21.76 -15.99
N GLU A 274 19.57 20.93 -17.03
CA GLU A 274 20.42 21.09 -18.20
C GLU A 274 20.23 22.51 -18.72
N ARG A 275 21.31 23.30 -18.75
CA ARG A 275 21.26 24.60 -19.42
C ARG A 275 21.14 24.31 -20.90
N ASP A 276 20.02 24.69 -21.50
CA ASP A 276 20.00 24.95 -22.93
C ASP A 276 21.10 25.97 -23.22
N VAL A 277 22.13 25.51 -23.93
CA VAL A 277 23.26 26.35 -24.30
C VAL A 277 22.75 27.34 -25.34
N ASN A 278 22.27 28.49 -24.86
CA ASN A 278 21.81 29.54 -25.74
C ASN A 278 23.03 30.19 -26.39
N ILE A 279 23.25 29.89 -27.67
CA ILE A 279 24.33 30.48 -28.49
C ILE A 279 24.26 32.00 -28.43
N ASN A 280 23.07 32.61 -28.31
CA ASN A 280 22.93 34.06 -28.19
C ASN A 280 23.44 34.59 -26.84
N GLU A 281 23.25 33.87 -25.72
CA GLU A 281 23.86 34.25 -24.43
C GLU A 281 25.38 34.07 -24.45
N ILE A 282 25.90 33.09 -25.18
CA ILE A 282 27.35 32.93 -25.40
C ILE A 282 27.86 34.10 -26.24
N LEU A 283 27.19 34.44 -27.32
CA LEU A 283 27.55 35.55 -28.19
C LEU A 283 27.44 36.90 -27.47
N GLU A 284 26.43 37.11 -26.62
CA GLU A 284 26.33 38.30 -25.76
C GLU A 284 27.40 38.34 -24.67
N ASN A 285 27.78 37.20 -24.09
CA ASN A 285 28.90 37.14 -23.14
C ASN A 285 30.26 37.36 -23.80
N ILE A 286 30.44 36.91 -25.04
CA ILE A 286 31.61 37.19 -25.85
C ILE A 286 31.63 38.68 -26.24
N ASN A 287 30.52 39.21 -26.74
CA ASN A 287 30.37 40.62 -27.13
C ASN A 287 30.51 41.58 -25.94
N SER A 288 30.00 41.24 -24.76
CA SER A 288 30.16 42.06 -23.55
C SER A 288 31.58 41.99 -22.98
N ARG A 289 32.32 40.89 -23.19
CA ARG A 289 33.76 40.83 -22.89
C ARG A 289 34.57 41.71 -23.85
N TYR A 290 34.20 41.77 -25.12
CA TYR A 290 34.80 42.70 -26.08
C TYR A 290 34.40 44.17 -25.84
N ALA A 291 33.14 44.43 -25.45
CA ALA A 291 32.65 45.78 -25.12
C ALA A 291 33.28 46.35 -23.84
N LYS A 292 33.67 45.50 -22.87
CA LYS A 292 34.39 45.95 -21.67
C LYS A 292 35.84 46.40 -21.93
N GLN A 293 36.41 46.10 -23.10
CA GLN A 293 37.74 46.58 -23.49
C GLN A 293 37.70 47.89 -24.30
N ASN A 294 36.53 48.30 -24.83
CA ASN A 294 36.39 49.53 -25.61
C ASN A 294 35.24 50.40 -25.09
N GLN A 295 35.63 51.37 -24.24
CA GLN A 295 34.98 52.65 -23.97
C GLN A 295 33.59 52.70 -23.31
N ASN A 296 33.56 53.56 -22.29
CA ASN A 296 32.46 54.43 -21.85
C ASN A 296 31.32 54.60 -22.86
N ILE A 297 30.23 53.85 -22.70
CA ILE A 297 28.91 54.29 -23.18
C ILE A 297 27.87 53.92 -22.12
N ASN A 298 27.30 54.97 -21.53
CA ASN A 298 26.00 54.93 -20.89
C ASN A 298 24.96 54.43 -21.91
N VAL A 299 24.61 53.15 -21.85
CA VAL A 299 23.34 52.65 -22.39
C VAL A 299 22.60 51.95 -21.26
N ARG A 300 21.89 52.75 -20.47
CA ARG A 300 20.64 52.27 -19.86
C ARG A 300 19.63 52.13 -20.99
N LYS A 301 19.31 50.89 -21.39
CA LYS A 301 17.96 50.54 -21.81
C LYS A 301 17.51 49.35 -20.98
N SER A 302 16.69 49.70 -20.01
CA SER A 302 15.79 48.87 -19.24
C SER A 302 14.98 47.95 -20.15
N GLU A 303 15.22 46.64 -20.03
CA GLU A 303 14.14 45.67 -20.03
C GLU A 303 13.91 45.26 -18.57
N GLU A 304 13.37 46.19 -17.77
CA GLU A 304 12.65 45.77 -16.56
C GLU A 304 11.40 45.03 -17.05
N LYS A 305 11.54 43.71 -17.29
CA LYS A 305 10.38 42.83 -17.45
C LYS A 305 9.47 43.11 -16.26
N SER A 306 8.31 43.71 -16.54
CA SER A 306 7.35 44.14 -15.53
C SER A 306 7.03 42.98 -14.61
N LEU A 307 7.38 43.12 -13.32
CA LEU A 307 7.00 42.15 -12.31
C LEU A 307 5.48 42.21 -12.15
N CYS A 308 4.82 41.07 -12.29
CA CYS A 308 3.42 40.95 -11.95
C CYS A 308 3.28 40.91 -10.44
N SER A 309 2.36 41.69 -9.88
CA SER A 309 2.07 41.69 -8.45
C SER A 309 0.59 41.44 -8.19
N PHE A 310 0.31 40.49 -7.30
CA PHE A 310 -1.02 40.20 -6.80
C PHE A 310 -1.13 40.57 -5.33
N GLU A 311 -2.23 41.20 -4.96
CA GLU A 311 -2.58 41.49 -3.58
C GLU A 311 -3.62 40.47 -3.09
N VAL A 312 -3.38 39.93 -1.91
CA VAL A 312 -4.25 38.99 -1.19
C VAL A 312 -4.66 39.63 0.12
N PRO A 313 -5.96 39.86 0.36
CA PRO A 313 -6.42 40.41 1.63
C PRO A 313 -6.19 39.40 2.76
N ILE A 314 -5.68 39.87 3.89
CA ILE A 314 -5.47 39.06 5.11
C ILE A 314 -6.14 39.74 6.29
N ASN A 315 -6.55 38.96 7.30
CA ASN A 315 -7.11 39.55 8.53
C ASN A 315 -6.04 40.41 9.22
N GLU A 316 -6.37 41.67 9.53
CA GLU A 316 -5.48 42.60 10.24
C GLU A 316 -5.07 42.10 11.62
N ASP A 317 -5.88 41.24 12.25
CA ASP A 317 -5.62 40.69 13.58
C ASP A 317 -4.54 39.59 13.59
N LEU A 318 -4.16 39.05 12.43
CA LEU A 318 -3.14 38.00 12.33
C LEU A 318 -1.74 38.61 12.33
N ALA A 319 -0.93 38.21 13.31
CA ALA A 319 0.49 38.55 13.33
C ALA A 319 1.21 38.01 12.08
N SER A 320 2.13 38.81 11.52
CA SER A 320 2.84 38.49 10.28
C SER A 320 3.55 37.13 10.32
N ASP A 321 4.14 36.75 11.48
CA ASP A 321 4.83 35.47 11.65
C ASP A 321 3.88 34.27 11.57
N CYS A 322 2.64 34.43 12.05
CA CYS A 322 1.59 33.42 11.93
C CYS A 322 1.18 33.22 10.46
N VAL A 323 1.06 34.32 9.70
CA VAL A 323 0.75 34.27 8.26
C VAL A 323 1.86 33.54 7.49
N VAL A 324 3.14 33.86 7.77
CA VAL A 324 4.27 33.18 7.12
C VAL A 324 4.31 31.69 7.49
N LYS A 325 4.13 31.35 8.76
CA LYS A 325 4.10 29.94 9.20
C LYS A 325 3.01 29.17 8.48
N LYS A 326 1.78 29.72 8.40
CA LYS A 326 0.66 29.11 7.68
C LYS A 326 0.96 28.91 6.20
N LEU A 327 1.46 29.94 5.53
CA LEU A 327 1.82 29.91 4.11
C LEU A 327 2.80 28.76 3.80
N LEU A 328 3.82 28.60 4.64
CA LEU A 328 4.90 27.66 4.38
C LEU A 328 4.64 26.27 5.00
N THR A 329 3.53 26.05 5.71
CA THR A 329 3.31 24.84 6.52
C THR A 329 3.41 23.57 5.68
N ASN A 330 2.78 23.57 4.50
CA ASN A 330 2.74 22.43 3.59
C ASN A 330 4.11 22.09 2.97
N SER A 331 5.00 23.09 2.88
CA SER A 331 6.34 22.94 2.33
C SER A 331 7.43 22.85 3.40
N ARG A 332 7.09 22.77 4.69
CA ARG A 332 8.07 22.77 5.81
C ARG A 332 9.24 21.81 5.63
N ALA A 333 9.00 20.64 5.05
CA ALA A 333 10.02 19.61 4.80
C ALA A 333 11.12 20.05 3.82
N LEU A 334 10.84 21.03 2.96
CA LEU A 334 11.80 21.59 2.00
C LEU A 334 12.73 22.65 2.60
N TRP A 335 12.50 23.03 3.86
CA TRP A 335 13.24 24.11 4.51
C TRP A 335 14.19 23.59 5.58
N ARG A 336 15.42 24.10 5.56
CA ARG A 336 16.34 23.94 6.70
C ARG A 336 15.76 24.64 7.92
N ALA A 337 15.95 24.06 9.12
CA ALA A 337 15.36 24.58 10.35
C ALA A 337 15.74 26.06 10.62
N SER A 338 17.01 26.41 10.43
CA SER A 338 17.48 27.79 10.61
C SER A 338 16.86 28.77 9.62
N GLU A 339 16.80 28.42 8.33
CA GLU A 339 16.24 29.27 7.29
C GLU A 339 14.72 29.47 7.47
N TRP A 340 14.03 28.42 7.91
CA TRP A 340 12.61 28.47 8.25
C TRP A 340 12.36 29.46 9.38
N GLU A 341 13.06 29.32 10.51
CA GLU A 341 12.89 30.19 11.68
C GLU A 341 13.18 31.65 11.38
N ASP A 342 14.22 31.92 10.57
CA ASP A 342 14.57 33.26 10.15
C ASP A 342 13.54 33.86 9.19
N THR A 343 13.00 33.07 8.27
CA THR A 343 11.99 33.52 7.30
C THR A 343 10.65 33.78 7.97
N CYS A 344 10.24 32.93 8.92
CA CYS A 344 9.01 33.13 9.69
C CYS A 344 8.98 34.42 10.52
N LYS A 345 10.11 35.05 10.79
CA LYS A 345 10.18 36.33 11.52
C LYS A 345 10.12 37.56 10.60
N LYS A 346 10.19 37.38 9.28
CA LYS A 346 10.28 38.49 8.31
C LYS A 346 8.91 38.81 7.73
N ALA A 347 8.58 40.10 7.69
CA ALA A 347 7.42 40.59 6.94
C ALA A 347 7.68 40.63 5.42
N LYS A 348 8.94 40.61 4.99
CA LYS A 348 9.33 40.61 3.58
C LYS A 348 10.42 39.58 3.32
N PHE A 349 10.19 38.67 2.38
CA PHE A 349 11.11 37.58 2.07
C PHE A 349 10.93 37.10 0.64
N GLN A 350 11.87 36.26 0.20
CA GLN A 350 11.87 35.64 -1.12
C GLN A 350 11.66 34.14 -0.99
N ILE A 351 10.86 33.60 -1.91
CA ILE A 351 10.64 32.17 -2.05
C ILE A 351 10.96 31.73 -3.47
N LEU A 352 11.32 30.46 -3.60
CA LEU A 352 11.59 29.82 -4.87
C LEU A 352 10.52 28.77 -5.15
N ILE A 353 9.94 28.79 -6.34
CA ILE A 353 9.00 27.77 -6.81
C ILE A 353 9.37 27.43 -8.24
N ALA A 354 9.72 26.17 -8.50
CA ALA A 354 10.07 25.66 -9.84
C ALA A 354 11.06 26.58 -10.60
N GLY A 355 12.16 26.94 -9.95
CA GLY A 355 13.20 27.79 -10.54
C GLY A 355 12.89 29.30 -10.56
N ASN A 356 11.67 29.71 -10.21
CA ASN A 356 11.23 31.10 -10.23
C ASN A 356 11.24 31.72 -8.84
N LEU A 357 11.82 32.91 -8.73
CA LEU A 357 11.83 33.69 -7.48
C LEU A 357 10.59 34.57 -7.38
N PHE A 358 9.94 34.52 -6.23
CA PHE A 358 8.81 35.37 -5.86
C PHE A 358 9.18 36.18 -4.63
N ASN A 359 8.79 37.46 -4.63
CA ASN A 359 8.87 38.34 -3.47
C ASN A 359 7.52 38.32 -2.75
N ILE A 360 7.54 37.98 -1.46
CA ILE A 360 6.38 38.03 -0.58
C ILE A 360 6.57 39.19 0.38
N GLU A 361 5.58 40.08 0.45
CA GLU A 361 5.56 41.21 1.38
C GLU A 361 4.22 41.25 2.12
N ILE A 362 4.27 41.07 3.43
CA ILE A 362 3.13 41.16 4.32
C ILE A 362 3.03 42.59 4.81
N ARG A 363 1.91 43.24 4.48
CA ARG A 363 1.52 44.57 4.94
C ARG A 363 0.34 44.45 5.89
N LYS A 364 -0.04 45.57 6.49
CA LYS A 364 -1.25 45.63 7.30
C LYS A 364 -2.47 45.34 6.41
N GLY A 365 -3.17 44.24 6.68
CA GLY A 365 -4.38 43.84 5.97
C GLY A 365 -4.19 43.23 4.58
N SER A 366 -2.95 43.13 4.07
CA SER A 366 -2.70 42.46 2.79
C SER A 366 -1.35 41.76 2.69
N LEU A 367 -1.29 40.72 1.86
CA LEU A 367 -0.09 40.01 1.44
C LEU A 367 0.10 40.25 -0.06
N ILE A 368 1.28 40.77 -0.43
CA ILE A 368 1.65 41.03 -1.81
C ILE A 368 2.58 39.93 -2.30
N ILE A 369 2.21 39.33 -3.42
CA ILE A 369 2.98 38.32 -4.15
C ILE A 369 3.48 38.98 -5.44
N ALA A 370 4.79 39.11 -5.62
CA ALA A 370 5.36 39.67 -6.84
C ALA A 370 6.34 38.70 -7.50
N GLY A 371 6.22 38.50 -8.80
CA GLY A 371 7.07 37.58 -9.57
C GLY A 371 7.04 37.86 -11.07
N LYS A 372 7.88 37.14 -11.82
CA LYS A 372 7.97 37.29 -13.28
C LYS A 372 6.85 36.56 -14.04
N HIS A 373 6.30 35.50 -13.45
CA HIS A 373 5.31 34.63 -14.09
C HIS A 373 3.91 34.88 -13.50
N VAL A 374 3.00 35.41 -14.33
CA VAL A 374 1.63 35.77 -13.92
C VAL A 374 0.86 34.55 -13.41
N GLU A 375 0.92 33.43 -14.15
CA GLU A 375 0.21 32.19 -13.82
C GLU A 375 0.62 31.65 -12.45
N SER A 376 1.93 31.50 -12.20
CA SER A 376 2.44 31.02 -10.92
C SER A 376 2.10 31.96 -9.76
N CYS A 377 2.14 33.29 -9.98
CA CYS A 377 1.72 34.24 -8.94
C CYS A 377 0.22 34.14 -8.65
N HIS A 378 -0.61 33.90 -9.68
CA HIS A 378 -2.04 33.71 -9.54
C HIS A 378 -2.37 32.39 -8.82
N SER A 379 -1.72 31.28 -9.19
CA SER A 379 -1.85 29.99 -8.49
C SER A 379 -1.43 30.11 -7.04
N LEU A 380 -0.31 30.80 -6.75
CA LEU A 380 0.12 31.04 -5.38
C LEU A 380 -0.89 31.90 -4.63
N LYS A 381 -1.47 32.93 -5.26
CA LYS A 381 -2.57 33.71 -4.68
C LYS A 381 -3.75 32.81 -4.30
N ILE A 382 -4.20 31.92 -5.17
CA ILE A 382 -5.31 31.01 -4.88
C ILE A 382 -4.97 30.11 -3.68
N ALA A 383 -3.79 29.49 -3.69
CA ALA A 383 -3.35 28.64 -2.59
C ALA A 383 -3.25 29.40 -1.25
N VAL A 384 -2.74 30.63 -1.27
CA VAL A 384 -2.68 31.50 -0.08
C VAL A 384 -4.09 31.82 0.42
N ILE A 385 -5.02 32.15 -0.47
CA ILE A 385 -6.43 32.40 -0.13
C ILE A 385 -7.01 31.17 0.54
N GLU A 386 -6.84 29.97 -0.03
CA GLU A 386 -7.36 28.73 0.55
C GLU A 386 -6.74 28.41 1.92
N LEU A 387 -5.43 28.58 2.08
CA LEU A 387 -4.73 28.33 3.34
C LEU A 387 -5.12 29.31 4.46
N LEU A 388 -5.27 30.58 4.12
CA LEU A 388 -5.63 31.63 5.09
C LEU A 388 -7.14 31.66 5.37
N ASN A 389 -7.98 31.32 4.37
CA ASN A 389 -9.44 31.27 4.50
C ASN A 389 -9.99 29.96 5.06
N LYS A 390 -9.20 28.88 5.18
CA LYS A 390 -9.61 27.66 5.92
C LYS A 390 -10.07 27.93 7.36
N ASN A 391 -9.73 29.10 7.92
CA ASN A 391 -10.20 29.56 9.24
C ASN A 391 -11.21 30.73 9.19
N PHE A 392 -11.59 31.21 8.00
CA PHE A 392 -12.72 32.11 7.86
C PHE A 392 -13.98 31.25 7.83
N THR A 393 -14.58 31.02 9.00
CA THR A 393 -16.05 31.01 9.01
C THR A 393 -16.44 32.36 8.44
N LEU A 394 -16.91 32.37 7.20
CA LEU A 394 -17.64 33.51 6.65
C LEU A 394 -18.81 33.73 7.61
N ASN A 395 -18.62 34.63 8.57
CA ASN A 395 -19.71 35.29 9.24
C ASN A 395 -20.31 36.18 8.16
N ILE A 396 -21.12 35.57 7.30
CA ILE A 396 -22.02 36.30 6.42
C ILE A 396 -22.86 37.11 7.38
N ASP A 397 -22.61 38.41 7.43
CA ASP A 397 -23.42 39.32 8.21
C ASP A 397 -24.89 39.01 7.89
N ASN A 398 -25.71 38.77 8.92
CA ASN A 398 -27.11 38.40 8.73
C ASN A 398 -27.81 39.44 7.85
N THR A 399 -27.40 40.70 7.91
CA THR A 399 -27.87 41.78 7.05
C THR A 399 -27.58 41.54 5.55
N LEU A 400 -26.40 40.99 5.22
CA LEU A 400 -26.02 40.66 3.85
C LEU A 400 -26.74 39.39 3.37
N ARG A 401 -26.92 38.41 4.25
CA ARG A 401 -27.74 37.22 3.98
C ARG A 401 -29.19 37.61 3.69
N PHE A 402 -29.80 38.47 4.50
CA PHE A 402 -31.16 38.95 4.28
C PHE A 402 -31.29 39.73 2.96
N LYS A 403 -30.29 40.56 2.60
CA LYS A 403 -30.27 41.25 1.30
C LYS A 403 -30.19 40.29 0.11
N VAL A 404 -29.38 39.24 0.21
CA VAL A 404 -29.29 38.23 -0.85
C VAL A 404 -30.58 37.42 -0.95
N GLU A 405 -31.17 37.03 0.18
CA GLU A 405 -32.47 36.36 0.22
C GLU A 405 -33.61 37.25 -0.34
N GLU A 406 -33.58 38.55 -0.07
CA GLU A 406 -34.53 39.54 -0.61
C GLU A 406 -34.36 39.74 -2.13
N LEU A 407 -33.12 39.81 -2.61
CA LEU A 407 -32.81 39.91 -4.04
C LEU A 407 -33.22 38.63 -4.79
N LEU A 408 -33.00 37.44 -4.21
CA LEU A 408 -33.44 36.17 -4.78
C LEU A 408 -34.96 36.07 -4.85
N LYS A 409 -35.67 36.44 -3.78
CA LYS A 409 -37.14 36.54 -3.78
C LYS A 409 -37.67 37.56 -4.80
N SER A 410 -36.96 38.68 -4.97
CA SER A 410 -37.30 39.68 -5.98
C SER A 410 -37.13 39.12 -7.40
N LEU A 411 -36.13 38.28 -7.62
CA LEU A 411 -35.87 37.60 -8.88
C LEU A 411 -36.97 36.56 -9.18
N GLU A 412 -37.37 35.79 -8.17
CA GLU A 412 -38.52 34.87 -8.26
C GLU A 412 -39.81 35.62 -8.60
N LEU A 413 -40.13 36.71 -7.89
CA LEU A 413 -41.31 37.53 -8.16
C LEU A 413 -41.32 38.11 -9.57
N VAL A 414 -40.16 38.57 -10.07
CA VAL A 414 -40.03 39.04 -11.45
C VAL A 414 -40.25 37.90 -12.45
N GLN A 415 -39.78 36.69 -12.17
CA GLN A 415 -40.01 35.52 -13.03
C GLN A 415 -41.49 35.10 -13.07
N PHE A 416 -42.18 35.15 -11.93
CA PHE A 416 -43.61 34.79 -11.79
C PHE A 416 -44.59 35.88 -12.27
N ASN A 417 -44.16 37.14 -12.40
CA ASN A 417 -44.99 38.17 -12.99
C ASN A 417 -45.14 37.95 -14.51
N ASN A 418 -46.40 37.78 -14.94
CA ASN A 418 -46.83 37.80 -16.34
C ASN A 418 -46.90 39.25 -16.85
N ASP A 419 -45.78 39.98 -16.80
CA ASP A 419 -45.67 41.28 -17.47
C ASP A 419 -45.42 41.02 -18.96
N ASP A 420 -46.37 41.41 -19.83
CA ASP A 420 -46.35 41.19 -21.30
C ASP A 420 -45.23 41.95 -22.05
N ASN A 421 -44.37 42.69 -21.34
CA ASN A 421 -43.31 43.49 -21.96
C ASN A 421 -41.92 42.94 -21.60
N ASP A 422 -41.45 42.02 -22.43
CA ASP A 422 -40.27 41.18 -22.25
C ASP A 422 -38.96 41.97 -22.07
N THR A 423 -38.90 43.18 -22.64
CA THR A 423 -37.76 44.10 -22.50
C THR A 423 -37.62 44.68 -21.09
N ILE A 424 -38.73 44.99 -20.42
CA ILE A 424 -38.75 45.51 -19.04
C ILE A 424 -38.39 44.40 -18.05
N LYS A 425 -38.89 43.19 -18.29
CA LYS A 425 -38.57 41.99 -17.50
C LYS A 425 -37.07 41.67 -17.54
N ARG A 426 -36.46 41.71 -18.74
CA ARG A 426 -35.01 41.53 -18.92
C ARG A 426 -34.20 42.61 -18.22
N ALA A 427 -34.58 43.89 -18.32
CA ALA A 427 -33.87 44.99 -17.67
C ALA A 427 -33.89 44.89 -16.13
N LYS A 428 -35.04 44.56 -15.54
CA LYS A 428 -35.17 44.33 -14.08
C LYS A 428 -34.32 43.14 -13.62
N THR A 429 -34.38 42.03 -14.37
CA THR A 429 -33.58 40.82 -14.08
C THR A 429 -32.08 41.12 -14.13
N LEU A 430 -31.61 41.84 -15.16
CA LEU A 430 -30.20 42.23 -15.31
C LEU A 430 -29.71 43.15 -14.18
N THR A 431 -30.60 44.02 -13.67
CA THR A 431 -30.29 44.92 -12.55
C THR A 431 -30.12 44.15 -11.25
N ILE A 432 -31.02 43.19 -10.97
CA ILE A 432 -30.93 42.31 -9.79
C ILE A 432 -29.67 41.42 -9.88
N TYR A 433 -29.34 40.90 -11.07
CA TYR A 433 -28.10 40.14 -11.28
C TYR A 433 -26.83 40.96 -11.04
N LYS A 434 -26.78 42.23 -11.48
CA LYS A 434 -25.65 43.12 -11.20
C LYS A 434 -25.50 43.36 -9.69
N GLN A 435 -26.61 43.59 -8.99
CA GLN A 435 -26.61 43.77 -7.54
C GLN A 435 -26.20 42.49 -6.78
N LEU A 436 -26.65 41.30 -7.21
CA LEU A 436 -26.20 40.03 -6.66
C LEU A 436 -24.70 39.81 -6.87
N LYS A 437 -24.21 40.12 -8.08
CA LYS A 437 -22.79 40.03 -8.42
C LYS A 437 -21.93 40.96 -7.54
N GLU A 438 -22.36 42.20 -7.34
CA GLU A 438 -21.66 43.18 -6.49
C GLU A 438 -21.69 42.78 -4.99
N ASN A 439 -22.82 42.28 -4.48
CA ASN A 439 -22.95 41.95 -3.06
C ASN A 439 -22.32 40.60 -2.67
N ILE A 440 -22.30 39.61 -3.57
CA ILE A 440 -21.76 38.27 -3.33
C ILE A 440 -20.25 38.25 -3.62
N ILE A 441 -19.78 38.74 -4.77
CA ILE A 441 -18.37 38.58 -5.18
C ILE A 441 -17.44 39.44 -4.31
N PHE A 442 -17.84 40.66 -3.95
CA PHE A 442 -16.94 41.59 -3.25
C PHE A 442 -16.65 41.16 -1.81
N SER A 443 -17.66 40.62 -1.11
CA SER A 443 -17.56 40.19 0.29
C SER A 443 -16.92 38.79 0.44
N LEU A 444 -17.11 37.90 -0.54
CA LEU A 444 -16.63 36.50 -0.48
C LEU A 444 -15.22 36.30 -1.05
N THR A 445 -14.76 37.18 -1.95
CA THR A 445 -13.45 36.99 -2.63
C THR A 445 -12.42 38.07 -2.26
N GLY A 446 -12.84 39.17 -1.64
CA GLY A 446 -11.96 40.29 -1.30
C GLY A 446 -11.25 40.94 -2.49
N VAL A 447 -11.80 40.79 -3.70
CA VAL A 447 -11.20 41.29 -4.94
C VAL A 447 -11.69 42.71 -5.27
N LYS A 448 -10.79 43.70 -5.18
CA LYS A 448 -10.91 44.96 -5.94
C LYS A 448 -10.31 44.73 -7.32
N MET A 449 -11.12 44.31 -8.28
CA MET A 449 -10.69 44.21 -9.68
C MET A 449 -10.64 45.63 -10.24
N ASN A 450 -9.44 46.21 -10.39
CA ASN A 450 -9.22 47.26 -11.38
C ASN A 450 -9.22 46.59 -12.75
N LEU A 451 -10.41 46.35 -13.29
CA LEU A 451 -10.60 46.01 -14.69
C LEU A 451 -10.40 47.30 -15.49
N THR A 452 -9.18 47.54 -15.98
CA THR A 452 -9.03 48.30 -17.21
C THR A 452 -9.78 47.54 -18.32
N ALA A 453 -10.44 48.30 -19.18
CA ALA A 453 -11.62 47.94 -19.96
C ALA A 453 -11.50 46.82 -21.03
N ASP A 454 -10.47 45.97 -20.98
CA ASP A 454 -10.07 45.16 -22.15
C ASP A 454 -10.54 43.70 -22.13
N LEU A 455 -11.33 43.26 -21.14
CA LEU A 455 -11.87 41.90 -21.08
C LEU A 455 -13.35 41.76 -21.54
N PHE A 456 -13.95 42.83 -22.06
CA PHE A 456 -15.33 42.82 -22.59
C PHE A 456 -15.46 43.24 -24.06
N GLU A 457 -14.41 43.07 -24.86
CA GLU A 457 -14.58 42.98 -26.32
C GLU A 457 -14.69 41.51 -26.75
N ASN A 458 -15.81 40.89 -26.37
CA ASN A 458 -16.36 39.75 -27.11
C ASN A 458 -17.70 40.22 -27.70
N LYS A 459 -17.61 41.04 -28.76
CA LYS A 459 -18.75 41.60 -29.50
C LYS A 459 -19.50 40.58 -30.38
N ASN A 460 -19.20 39.29 -30.29
CA ASN A 460 -19.77 38.28 -31.19
C ASN A 460 -20.83 37.35 -30.55
N ILE A 461 -21.44 37.71 -29.42
CA ILE A 461 -22.55 36.92 -28.82
C ILE A 461 -23.89 37.71 -28.80
N LEU A 462 -24.00 38.80 -29.57
CA LEU A 462 -25.26 39.57 -29.71
C LEU A 462 -25.64 39.85 -31.17
N GLN A 463 -25.34 38.92 -32.07
CA GLN A 463 -25.99 38.85 -33.37
C GLN A 463 -26.36 37.39 -33.66
N GLU A 464 -27.49 36.97 -33.12
CA GLU A 464 -28.46 36.04 -33.73
C GLU A 464 -29.82 36.19 -33.05
#